data_AF-A0A6P5Y6M5-F1
#
_entry.id   AF-A0A6P5Y6M5-F1
#
_cell.length_a   1.000
_cell.length_b   1.000
_cell.length_c   1.000
_cell.angle_alpha   90.00
_cell.angle_beta   90.00
_cell.angle_gamma   90.00
#
_symmetry.space_group_name_H-M   'P 1'
#
loop_
_entity.id
_entity.type
_entity.pdbx_description
1 polymer ?
#
loop_
_entity_poly.entity_id
_entity_poly.type
_entity_poly.pdbx_seq_one_letter_code
_entity_poly.pdbx_strand_id
1 'polypeptide(L)'
;MGSEAEIVRKPRFLCLHGFRTSGAILKKQIETKWPQSVLEKIDLVYPDAPFPAEGKSDVEGIFDPPYYEWFQFNKEFTIYTNFDECLAYIEDIMIKQGPFDGLLGFSQVCSVWLPLPRIEGAILSAGLPGLQAKGVALTKVAKIKFLIIIGGAKFRSESVAEKAYSPPIQCPSIHFLGDTDFLKPHGLKLLESFVDPVVIHHPKGHTIPRFDDKGLETMLSFLERIQKMLTEKQENELHCKEGALEA
;
A
#
# COMPACT_ATOMS: atom_id res chain seq x y z
N MET A 1 -27.62 -31.64 -4.59
CA MET A 1 -27.53 -30.41 -3.80
C MET A 1 -26.23 -29.75 -4.23
N GLY A 2 -26.31 -28.78 -5.15
CA GLY A 2 -25.12 -28.06 -5.59
C GLY A 2 -24.60 -27.28 -4.39
N SER A 3 -23.33 -27.48 -4.03
CA SER A 3 -22.61 -26.58 -3.16
C SER A 3 -22.71 -25.18 -3.80
N GLU A 4 -23.48 -24.29 -3.20
CA GLU A 4 -23.30 -22.86 -3.45
C GLU A 4 -21.84 -22.59 -3.14
N ALA A 5 -21.03 -22.40 -4.18
CA ALA A 5 -19.67 -21.97 -4.01
C ALA A 5 -19.75 -20.64 -3.27
N GLU A 6 -19.38 -20.63 -1.99
CA GLU A 6 -19.21 -19.40 -1.22
C GLU A 6 -18.45 -18.42 -2.10
N ILE A 7 -19.10 -17.33 -2.50
CA ILE A 7 -18.47 -16.30 -3.31
C ILE A 7 -17.55 -15.54 -2.35
N VAL A 8 -16.35 -16.09 -2.14
CA VAL A 8 -15.30 -15.45 -1.36
C VAL A 8 -14.92 -14.16 -2.08
N ARG A 9 -15.32 -13.03 -1.51
CA ARG A 9 -15.04 -11.72 -2.11
C ARG A 9 -13.53 -11.48 -2.20
N LYS A 10 -13.09 -10.85 -3.30
CA LYS A 10 -11.69 -10.47 -3.45
C LYS A 10 -11.36 -9.37 -2.43
N PRO A 11 -10.22 -9.46 -1.71
CA PRO A 11 -9.75 -8.34 -0.90
C PRO A 11 -9.48 -7.14 -1.81
N ARG A 12 -9.93 -5.97 -1.34
CA ARG A 12 -9.87 -4.74 -2.11
C ARG A 12 -8.83 -3.79 -1.56
N PHE A 13 -7.93 -3.31 -2.41
CA PHE A 13 -6.83 -2.44 -2.04
C PHE A 13 -6.90 -1.10 -2.75
N LEU A 14 -6.64 -0.03 -1.99
CA LEU A 14 -6.36 1.29 -2.55
C LEU A 14 -4.87 1.37 -2.89
N CYS A 15 -4.55 1.61 -4.16
CA CYS A 15 -3.20 1.58 -4.70
C CYS A 15 -2.59 2.99 -4.78
N LEU A 16 -1.62 3.27 -3.92
CA LEU A 16 -0.92 4.56 -3.88
C LEU A 16 0.34 4.49 -4.75
N HIS A 17 0.36 5.30 -5.82
CA HIS A 17 1.48 5.37 -6.75
C HIS A 17 2.69 6.09 -6.17
N GLY A 18 3.85 5.89 -6.81
CA GLY A 18 5.10 6.49 -6.38
C GLY A 18 5.24 7.96 -6.79
N PHE A 19 6.32 8.59 -6.33
CA PHE A 19 6.59 10.01 -6.55
C PHE A 19 6.57 10.37 -8.04
N ARG A 20 5.84 11.45 -8.40
CA ARG A 20 5.70 11.95 -9.77
C ARG A 20 5.30 10.88 -10.78
N THR A 21 4.36 10.02 -10.40
CA THR A 21 3.73 9.06 -11.33
C THR A 21 2.22 9.24 -11.28
N SER A 22 1.46 8.24 -11.72
CA SER A 22 -0.01 8.28 -11.72
C SER A 22 -0.59 6.91 -11.41
N GLY A 23 -1.86 6.85 -11.04
CA GLY A 23 -2.59 5.60 -10.85
C GLY A 23 -2.56 4.74 -12.12
N ALA A 24 -2.69 5.36 -13.30
CA ALA A 24 -2.59 4.67 -14.58
C ALA A 24 -1.22 4.00 -14.81
N ILE A 25 -0.14 4.67 -14.41
CA ILE A 25 1.22 4.12 -14.52
C ILE A 25 1.40 2.96 -13.55
N LEU A 26 0.98 3.10 -12.30
CA LEU A 26 1.04 2.01 -11.32
C LEU A 26 0.22 0.80 -11.80
N LYS A 27 -1.00 1.02 -12.29
CA LYS A 27 -1.85 -0.01 -12.89
C LYS A 27 -1.11 -0.76 -13.99
N LYS A 28 -0.55 -0.03 -14.97
CA LYS A 28 0.21 -0.64 -16.07
C LYS A 28 1.42 -1.42 -15.56
N GLN A 29 2.15 -0.93 -14.56
CA GLN A 29 3.30 -1.63 -14.00
C GLN A 29 2.91 -2.92 -13.25
N ILE A 30 1.80 -2.92 -12.51
CA ILE A 30 1.28 -4.11 -11.82
C ILE A 30 0.74 -5.13 -12.83
N GLU A 31 -0.20 -4.73 -13.68
CA GLU A 31 -0.90 -5.63 -14.60
C GLU A 31 0.02 -6.24 -15.67
N THR A 32 1.15 -5.60 -15.98
CA THR A 32 2.15 -6.15 -16.93
C THR A 32 3.17 -7.09 -16.29
N LYS A 33 3.32 -7.08 -14.96
CA LYS A 33 4.36 -7.84 -14.25
C LYS A 33 3.81 -8.93 -13.35
N TRP A 34 2.59 -8.77 -12.84
CA TRP A 34 1.92 -9.74 -11.99
C TRP A 34 1.09 -10.71 -12.84
N PRO A 35 1.14 -12.02 -12.56
CA PRO A 35 0.39 -13.00 -13.32
C PRO A 35 -1.11 -12.92 -13.02
N GLN A 36 -1.92 -13.40 -13.96
CA GLN A 36 -3.39 -13.44 -13.82
C GLN A 36 -3.83 -14.22 -12.57
N SER A 37 -3.09 -15.27 -12.17
CA SER A 37 -3.36 -16.02 -10.94
C SER A 37 -3.38 -15.17 -9.66
N VAL A 38 -2.63 -14.05 -9.64
CA VAL A 38 -2.67 -13.06 -8.56
C VAL A 38 -3.76 -12.03 -8.82
N LEU A 39 -3.80 -11.45 -10.02
CA LEU A 39 -4.73 -10.37 -10.37
C LEU A 39 -6.20 -10.79 -10.28
N GLU A 40 -6.52 -12.06 -10.54
CA GLU A 40 -7.87 -12.60 -10.41
C GLU A 40 -8.29 -12.78 -8.95
N LYS A 41 -7.37 -12.75 -7.98
CA LYS A 41 -7.65 -12.94 -6.54
C LYS A 41 -7.69 -11.63 -5.75
N ILE A 42 -7.41 -10.48 -6.37
CA ILE A 42 -7.32 -9.18 -5.70
C ILE A 42 -8.10 -8.12 -6.49
N ASP A 43 -8.75 -7.18 -5.81
CA ASP A 43 -9.35 -6.00 -6.42
C ASP A 43 -8.49 -4.77 -6.12
N LEU A 44 -8.10 -4.02 -7.17
CA LEU A 44 -7.11 -2.96 -7.10
C LEU A 44 -7.69 -1.66 -7.68
N VAL A 45 -7.71 -0.60 -6.87
CA VAL A 45 -8.17 0.73 -7.26
C VAL A 45 -6.99 1.69 -7.31
N TYR A 46 -6.77 2.31 -8.47
CA TYR A 46 -5.59 3.14 -8.74
C TYR A 46 -5.97 4.62 -8.91
N PRO A 47 -6.17 5.37 -7.81
CA PRO A 47 -6.40 6.81 -7.90
C PRO A 47 -5.13 7.56 -8.32
N ASP A 48 -5.32 8.74 -8.89
CA ASP A 48 -4.27 9.75 -9.00
C ASP A 48 -4.19 10.56 -7.69
N ALA A 49 -2.96 10.92 -7.31
CA ALA A 49 -2.70 11.82 -6.20
C ALA A 49 -3.22 13.25 -6.48
N PRO A 50 -3.53 14.05 -5.44
CA PRO A 50 -4.27 15.30 -5.60
C PRO A 50 -3.45 16.45 -6.19
N PHE A 51 -2.12 16.38 -6.15
CA PHE A 51 -1.26 17.47 -6.59
C PHE A 51 -0.55 17.13 -7.90
N PRO A 52 -0.60 18.00 -8.93
CA PRO A 52 0.26 17.87 -10.09
C PRO A 52 1.74 17.89 -9.70
N ALA A 53 2.57 17.11 -10.40
CA ALA A 53 4.01 17.10 -10.18
C ALA A 53 4.64 18.47 -10.48
N GLU A 54 5.40 19.02 -9.51
CA GLU A 54 6.04 20.34 -9.65
C GLU A 54 7.38 20.30 -10.40
N GLY A 55 7.80 19.13 -10.88
CA GLY A 55 9.04 19.01 -11.63
C GLY A 55 9.15 17.72 -12.41
N LYS A 56 10.36 17.47 -12.90
CA LYS A 56 10.63 16.32 -13.77
C LYS A 56 10.21 15.00 -13.10
N SER A 57 9.46 14.20 -13.85
CA SER A 57 9.25 12.80 -13.55
C SER A 57 10.32 11.98 -14.23
N ASP A 58 10.80 10.96 -13.55
CA ASP A 58 11.79 10.06 -14.11
C ASP A 58 11.19 8.91 -14.91
N VAL A 59 9.86 8.81 -14.98
CA VAL A 59 9.17 7.98 -15.98
C VAL A 59 8.98 8.70 -17.31
N GLU A 60 9.36 9.97 -17.40
CA GLU A 60 9.27 10.74 -18.62
C GLU A 60 10.08 10.07 -19.74
N GLY A 61 9.45 9.93 -20.92
CA GLY A 61 10.00 9.18 -22.05
C GLY A 61 9.72 7.68 -22.03
N ILE A 62 9.21 7.13 -20.91
CA ILE A 62 8.72 5.74 -20.81
C ILE A 62 7.19 5.72 -20.69
N PHE A 63 6.64 6.64 -19.89
CA PHE A 63 5.20 6.82 -19.69
C PHE A 63 4.83 8.28 -19.94
N ASP A 64 3.69 8.50 -20.58
CA ASP A 64 3.20 9.85 -20.87
C ASP A 64 2.62 10.52 -19.60
N PRO A 65 2.68 11.86 -19.49
CA PRO A 65 2.01 12.63 -18.45
C PRO A 65 0.47 12.49 -18.55
N PRO A 66 -0.31 12.89 -17.51
CA PRO A 66 0.09 13.67 -16.33
C PRO A 66 0.78 12.85 -15.22
N TYR A 67 1.55 13.55 -14.40
CA TYR A 67 2.20 13.02 -13.21
C TYR A 67 1.76 13.78 -11.97
N TYR A 68 1.71 13.09 -10.84
CA TYR A 68 1.17 13.60 -9.59
C TYR A 68 2.06 13.27 -8.39
N GLU A 69 1.87 14.03 -7.33
CA GLU A 69 2.50 13.88 -6.02
C GLU A 69 1.40 13.82 -4.95
N TRP A 70 1.60 12.99 -3.94
CA TRP A 70 0.69 12.88 -2.81
C TRP A 70 0.83 14.08 -1.87
N PHE A 71 2.05 14.54 -1.62
CA PHE A 71 2.36 15.72 -0.82
C PHE A 71 3.78 16.20 -1.15
N GLN A 72 4.07 17.49 -0.99
CA GLN A 72 5.39 18.04 -1.25
C GLN A 72 6.28 17.95 -0.01
N PHE A 73 7.59 18.02 -0.19
CA PHE A 73 8.55 17.98 0.91
C PHE A 73 9.80 18.83 0.64
N ASN A 74 10.46 19.29 1.70
CA ASN A 74 11.76 19.95 1.59
C ASN A 74 12.84 18.98 1.10
N LYS A 75 14.00 19.50 0.68
CA LYS A 75 15.10 18.69 0.15
C LYS A 75 15.51 17.56 1.11
N GLU A 76 15.41 17.77 2.42
CA GLU A 76 15.80 16.83 3.47
C GLU A 76 14.70 15.80 3.82
N PHE A 77 13.49 15.92 3.24
CA PHE A 77 12.32 15.06 3.48
C PHE A 77 11.80 15.05 4.92
N THR A 78 12.11 16.09 5.69
CA THR A 78 11.73 16.20 7.10
C THR A 78 10.50 17.08 7.32
N ILE A 79 10.20 17.95 6.35
CA ILE A 79 9.08 18.90 6.38
C ILE A 79 8.17 18.57 5.20
N TYR A 80 6.89 18.35 5.51
CA TYR A 80 5.86 18.02 4.52
C TYR A 80 4.93 19.21 4.31
N THR A 81 4.63 19.49 3.05
CA THR A 81 3.68 20.51 2.61
C THR A 81 2.49 19.80 1.98
N ASN A 82 1.28 20.27 2.27
CA ASN A 82 0.02 19.66 1.83
C ASN A 82 -0.24 18.23 2.35
N PHE A 83 0.41 17.84 3.45
CA PHE A 83 0.28 16.48 4.00
C PHE A 83 -1.11 16.23 4.58
N ASP A 84 -1.69 17.18 5.30
CA ASP A 84 -3.02 17.02 5.88
C ASP A 84 -4.10 16.96 4.79
N GLU A 85 -3.95 17.75 3.72
CA GLU A 85 -4.79 17.73 2.53
C GLU A 85 -4.69 16.38 1.80
N CYS A 86 -3.48 15.82 1.68
CA CYS A 86 -3.28 14.47 1.17
C CYS A 86 -4.05 13.43 1.98
N LEU A 87 -3.93 13.47 3.32
CA LEU A 87 -4.62 12.52 4.21
C LEU A 87 -6.14 12.63 4.08
N ALA A 88 -6.67 13.86 4.02
CA ALA A 88 -8.09 14.13 3.83
C ALA A 88 -8.58 13.64 2.46
N TYR A 89 -7.79 13.81 1.40
CA TYR A 89 -8.13 13.32 0.06
C TYR A 89 -8.16 11.78 -0.01
N ILE A 90 -7.20 11.10 0.63
CA ILE A 90 -7.23 9.63 0.75
C ILE A 90 -8.46 9.18 1.54
N GLU A 91 -8.80 9.85 2.65
CA GLU A 91 -10.00 9.56 3.44
C GLU A 91 -11.27 9.69 2.56
N ASP A 92 -11.38 10.76 1.77
CA ASP A 92 -12.51 11.00 0.87
C ASP A 92 -12.64 9.93 -0.22
N ILE A 93 -11.53 9.49 -0.83
CA ILE A 93 -11.54 8.35 -1.77
C ILE A 93 -12.04 7.09 -1.06
N MET A 94 -11.55 6.82 0.14
CA MET A 94 -11.95 5.64 0.92
C MET A 94 -13.44 5.68 1.31
N ILE A 95 -14.01 6.86 1.57
CA ILE A 95 -15.45 7.04 1.79
C ILE A 95 -16.24 6.78 0.51
N LYS A 96 -15.83 7.40 -0.61
CA LYS A 96 -16.60 7.37 -1.87
C LYS A 96 -16.53 6.03 -2.59
N GLN A 97 -15.38 5.37 -2.55
CA GLN A 97 -15.09 4.19 -3.33
C GLN A 97 -14.91 2.93 -2.50
N GLY A 98 -14.96 3.03 -1.16
CA GLY A 98 -14.83 1.89 -0.26
C GLY A 98 -16.00 0.90 -0.31
N PRO A 99 -15.99 -0.13 0.55
CA PRO A 99 -14.96 -0.40 1.55
C PRO A 99 -13.65 -0.93 0.94
N PHE A 100 -12.53 -0.52 1.53
CA PHE A 100 -11.21 -1.07 1.25
C PHE A 100 -10.75 -1.95 2.42
N ASP A 101 -10.11 -3.08 2.13
CA ASP A 101 -9.52 -3.95 3.16
C ASP A 101 -8.07 -3.58 3.44
N GLY A 102 -7.38 -2.99 2.48
CA GLY A 102 -5.97 -2.70 2.61
C GLY A 102 -5.46 -1.58 1.72
N LEU A 103 -4.17 -1.31 1.88
CA LEU A 103 -3.42 -0.38 1.03
C LEU A 103 -2.31 -1.12 0.29
N LEU A 104 -2.15 -0.80 -0.99
CA LEU A 104 -1.00 -1.21 -1.77
C LEU A 104 -0.19 0.06 -2.07
N GLY A 105 1.08 0.09 -1.68
CA GLY A 105 1.94 1.23 -1.91
C GLY A 105 3.16 0.82 -2.72
N PHE A 106 3.39 1.50 -3.83
CA PHE A 106 4.65 1.39 -4.57
C PHE A 106 5.44 2.68 -4.40
N SER A 107 6.68 2.53 -3.95
CA SER A 107 7.67 3.59 -4.07
C SER A 107 8.20 3.59 -5.49
N GLN A 108 8.20 4.75 -6.13
CA GLN A 108 8.94 4.95 -7.36
C GLN A 108 10.10 5.85 -6.99
N VAL A 109 11.33 5.32 -7.01
CA VAL A 109 12.53 6.16 -6.90
C VAL A 109 13.16 6.23 -8.26
N CYS A 110 13.74 7.38 -8.54
CA CYS A 110 14.60 7.48 -9.68
C CYS A 110 15.85 8.31 -9.44
N SER A 111 16.83 7.91 -10.26
CA SER A 111 18.21 8.35 -10.38
C SER A 111 19.06 8.22 -9.10
N VAL A 112 19.98 7.24 -9.14
CA VAL A 112 21.08 6.99 -8.17
C VAL A 112 21.92 8.25 -7.87
N TRP A 113 21.79 9.29 -8.70
CA TRP A 113 22.52 10.55 -8.60
C TRP A 113 21.93 11.58 -7.64
N LEU A 114 20.72 11.37 -7.12
CA LEU A 114 20.18 12.25 -6.08
C LEU A 114 20.39 11.63 -4.70
N PRO A 115 20.87 12.40 -3.71
CA PRO A 115 21.26 11.86 -2.40
C PRO A 115 20.08 11.33 -1.57
N LEU A 116 18.82 11.56 -2.00
CA LEU A 116 17.66 11.27 -1.18
C LEU A 116 16.51 10.64 -1.99
N PRO A 117 15.96 9.51 -1.52
CA PRO A 117 14.87 8.81 -2.20
C PRO A 117 13.58 9.58 -2.14
N ARG A 118 13.03 9.90 -3.32
CA ARG A 118 11.67 10.44 -3.47
C ARG A 118 10.71 9.28 -3.52
N ILE A 119 9.97 9.04 -2.44
CA ILE A 119 9.07 7.88 -2.27
C ILE A 119 7.82 8.31 -1.52
N GLU A 120 6.66 7.95 -2.04
CA GLU A 120 5.38 8.39 -1.46
C GLU A 120 4.43 7.23 -1.25
N GLY A 121 4.04 6.53 -2.31
CA GLY A 121 3.04 5.45 -2.25
C GLY A 121 3.30 4.42 -1.16
N ALA A 122 4.50 3.82 -1.12
CA ALA A 122 4.82 2.84 -0.08
C ALA A 122 5.04 3.46 1.32
N ILE A 123 5.53 4.70 1.42
CA ILE A 123 5.64 5.40 2.72
C ILE A 123 4.24 5.62 3.32
N LEU A 124 3.32 6.17 2.52
CA LEU A 124 1.94 6.42 2.93
C LEU A 124 1.27 5.11 3.34
N SER A 125 1.29 4.09 2.48
CA SER A 125 0.68 2.80 2.79
C SER A 125 1.25 2.18 4.07
N ALA A 126 2.56 2.31 4.30
CA ALA A 126 3.18 1.76 5.49
C ALA A 126 2.84 2.52 6.78
N GLY A 127 2.77 3.86 6.75
CA GLY A 127 2.54 4.65 7.97
C GLY A 127 1.08 4.96 8.30
N LEU A 128 0.18 4.94 7.30
CA LEU A 128 -1.25 5.26 7.48
C LEU A 128 -1.96 4.39 8.54
N PRO A 129 -1.72 3.07 8.66
CA PRO A 129 -2.34 2.27 9.72
C PRO A 129 -2.00 2.75 11.14
N GLY A 130 -0.76 3.18 11.37
CA GLY A 130 -0.34 3.72 12.67
C GLY A 130 -0.93 5.10 12.94
N LEU A 131 -0.92 5.98 11.93
CA LEU A 131 -1.57 7.29 12.03
C LEU A 131 -3.08 7.15 12.29
N GLN A 132 -3.74 6.18 11.67
CA GLN A 132 -5.14 5.84 11.91
C GLN A 132 -5.36 5.33 13.34
N ALA A 133 -4.51 4.44 13.85
CA ALA A 133 -4.59 3.95 15.21
C ALA A 133 -4.41 5.05 16.28
N LYS A 134 -3.71 6.15 15.94
CA LYS A 134 -3.56 7.34 16.79
C LYS A 134 -4.67 8.39 16.59
N GLY A 135 -5.61 8.15 15.69
CA GLY A 135 -6.67 9.12 15.36
C GLY A 135 -6.18 10.37 14.62
N VAL A 136 -5.02 10.28 13.95
CA VAL A 136 -4.40 11.39 13.21
C VAL A 136 -4.88 11.44 11.76
N ALA A 137 -5.11 10.27 11.15
CA ALA A 137 -5.53 10.15 9.76
C ALA A 137 -6.66 9.11 9.62
N LEU A 138 -7.46 9.20 8.55
CA LEU A 138 -8.44 8.17 8.18
C LEU A 138 -9.42 7.81 9.32
N THR A 139 -9.87 8.83 10.06
CA THR A 139 -10.73 8.70 11.25
C THR A 139 -12.19 8.38 10.92
N LYS A 140 -12.62 8.63 9.68
CA LYS A 140 -14.02 8.44 9.22
C LYS A 140 -14.23 7.18 8.39
N VAL A 141 -13.19 6.37 8.22
CA VAL A 141 -13.22 5.16 7.40
C VAL A 141 -12.88 3.92 8.22
N ALA A 142 -13.23 2.75 7.69
CA ALA A 142 -12.90 1.48 8.32
C ALA A 142 -11.38 1.34 8.51
N LYS A 143 -10.99 0.57 9.54
CA LYS A 143 -9.59 0.28 9.84
C LYS A 143 -8.92 -0.42 8.66
N ILE A 144 -7.70 0.02 8.31
CA ILE A 144 -6.84 -0.68 7.36
C ILE A 144 -6.46 -2.04 7.94
N LYS A 145 -6.75 -3.12 7.23
CA LYS A 145 -6.56 -4.50 7.72
C LYS A 145 -5.32 -5.17 7.15
N PHE A 146 -4.92 -4.82 5.94
CA PHE A 146 -3.81 -5.48 5.24
C PHE A 146 -2.96 -4.49 4.45
N LEU A 147 -1.67 -4.80 4.27
CA LEU A 147 -0.76 -3.99 3.48
C LEU A 147 0.02 -4.81 2.46
N ILE A 148 0.21 -4.21 1.29
CA ILE A 148 1.16 -4.66 0.27
C ILE A 148 2.13 -3.51 0.00
N ILE A 149 3.38 -3.67 0.41
CA ILE A 149 4.40 -2.61 0.36
C ILE A 149 5.48 -3.01 -0.63
N ILE A 150 5.70 -2.20 -1.66
CA ILE A 150 6.72 -2.46 -2.68
C ILE A 150 7.76 -1.33 -2.62
N GLY A 151 8.99 -1.66 -2.19
CA GLY A 151 10.06 -0.67 -2.04
C GLY A 151 9.83 0.33 -0.88
N GLY A 152 9.29 -0.12 0.25
CA GLY A 152 8.91 0.75 1.37
C GLY A 152 10.08 1.43 2.11
N ALA A 153 9.78 2.54 2.77
CA ALA A 153 10.62 3.14 3.81
C ALA A 153 9.75 3.82 4.88
N LYS A 154 10.38 4.27 5.97
CA LYS A 154 9.72 5.05 7.02
C LYS A 154 9.56 6.52 6.59
N PHE A 155 8.52 7.19 7.10
CA PHE A 155 8.51 8.65 7.18
C PHE A 155 9.79 9.16 7.85
N ARG A 156 10.30 10.29 7.35
CA ARG A 156 11.54 10.93 7.84
C ARG A 156 11.27 12.09 8.78
N SER A 157 10.09 12.70 8.73
CA SER A 157 9.64 13.63 9.76
C SER A 157 9.49 12.88 11.08
N GLU A 158 10.28 13.24 12.11
CA GLU A 158 10.25 12.57 13.42
C GLU A 158 8.85 12.59 14.03
N SER A 159 8.17 13.74 13.98
CA SER A 159 6.80 13.89 14.51
C SER A 159 5.76 13.01 13.82
N VAL A 160 5.95 12.71 12.53
CA VAL A 160 5.06 11.81 11.78
C VAL A 160 5.46 10.36 12.03
N ALA A 161 6.75 10.05 12.00
CA ALA A 161 7.28 8.72 12.20
C ALA A 161 6.95 8.15 13.59
N GLU A 162 7.04 8.98 14.64
CA GLU A 162 6.68 8.58 16.00
C GLU A 162 5.22 8.14 16.09
N LYS A 163 4.31 8.91 15.49
CA LYS A 163 2.87 8.61 15.45
C LYS A 163 2.56 7.40 14.57
N ALA A 164 3.29 7.23 13.47
CA ALA A 164 3.05 6.18 12.48
C ALA A 164 3.58 4.80 12.90
N TYR A 165 4.64 4.72 13.71
CA TYR A 165 5.37 3.47 13.95
C TYR A 165 5.49 3.08 15.43
N SER A 166 4.88 3.83 16.36
CA SER A 166 4.86 3.52 17.79
C SER A 166 3.44 3.51 18.36
N PRO A 167 2.88 2.34 18.77
CA PRO A 167 3.50 1.01 18.79
C PRO A 167 3.68 0.40 17.38
N PRO A 168 4.38 -0.74 17.25
CA PRO A 168 4.52 -1.46 15.99
C PRO A 168 3.18 -1.77 15.31
N ILE A 169 3.17 -1.74 13.99
CA ILE A 169 1.99 -1.92 13.16
C ILE A 169 1.55 -3.38 13.21
N GLN A 170 0.28 -3.57 13.59
CA GLN A 170 -0.30 -4.90 13.87
C GLN A 170 -0.98 -5.55 12.66
N CYS A 171 -1.28 -4.79 11.60
CA CYS A 171 -1.99 -5.35 10.45
C CYS A 171 -1.06 -6.24 9.63
N PRO A 172 -1.50 -7.44 9.18
CA PRO A 172 -0.69 -8.30 8.32
C PRO A 172 -0.20 -7.55 7.09
N SER A 173 1.08 -7.71 6.78
CA SER A 173 1.73 -6.99 5.70
C SER A 173 2.64 -7.92 4.90
N ILE A 174 2.71 -7.67 3.60
CA ILE A 174 3.70 -8.28 2.72
C ILE A 174 4.56 -7.19 2.08
N HIS A 175 5.87 -7.39 2.10
CA HIS A 175 6.87 -6.42 1.66
C HIS A 175 7.72 -7.00 0.54
N PHE A 176 7.86 -6.26 -0.56
CA PHE A 176 8.75 -6.59 -1.66
C PHE A 176 10.04 -5.81 -1.53
N LEU A 177 11.16 -6.52 -1.41
CA LEU A 177 12.49 -5.94 -1.29
C LEU A 177 13.40 -6.40 -2.44
N GLY A 178 13.91 -5.43 -3.20
CA GLY A 178 14.88 -5.70 -4.26
C GLY A 178 16.29 -5.88 -3.72
N ASP A 179 17.00 -6.92 -4.13
CA ASP A 179 18.35 -7.21 -3.66
C ASP A 179 19.38 -6.21 -4.18
N THR A 180 19.11 -5.63 -5.35
CA THR A 180 19.92 -4.53 -5.94
C THR A 180 19.28 -3.17 -5.73
N ASP A 181 18.25 -3.08 -4.88
CA ASP A 181 17.59 -1.83 -4.54
C ASP A 181 18.45 -1.05 -3.53
N PHE A 182 18.87 0.16 -3.91
CA PHE A 182 19.63 1.05 -3.03
C PHE A 182 18.82 1.49 -1.79
N LEU A 183 17.50 1.35 -1.82
CA LEU A 183 16.62 1.56 -0.67
C LEU A 183 16.34 0.33 0.18
N LYS A 184 16.89 -0.82 -0.17
CA LYS A 184 16.77 -2.03 0.66
C LYS A 184 17.10 -1.77 2.14
N PRO A 185 18.15 -1.00 2.51
CA PRO A 185 18.41 -0.68 3.93
C PRO A 185 17.27 0.07 4.62
N HIS A 186 16.56 0.94 3.89
CA HIS A 186 15.40 1.67 4.42
C HIS A 186 14.18 0.75 4.56
N GLY A 187 13.98 -0.16 3.61
CA GLY A 187 12.94 -1.19 3.68
C GLY A 187 13.16 -2.15 4.85
N LEU A 188 14.40 -2.59 5.09
CA LEU A 188 14.75 -3.43 6.24
C LEU A 188 14.43 -2.74 7.57
N LYS A 189 14.79 -1.46 7.72
CA LYS A 189 14.42 -0.67 8.91
C LYS A 189 12.92 -0.47 9.05
N LEU A 190 12.18 -0.42 7.94
CA LEU A 190 10.72 -0.33 7.98
C LEU A 190 10.12 -1.62 8.56
N LEU A 191 10.64 -2.80 8.19
CA LEU A 191 10.14 -4.09 8.69
C LEU A 191 10.14 -4.19 10.22
N GLU A 192 11.12 -3.58 10.90
CA GLU A 192 11.18 -3.54 12.38
C GLU A 192 9.97 -2.82 13.01
N SER A 193 9.22 -2.06 12.22
CA SER A 193 8.01 -1.34 12.67
C SER A 193 6.73 -2.16 12.47
N PHE A 194 6.83 -3.42 12.03
CA PHE A 194 5.72 -4.33 11.78
C PHE A 194 5.80 -5.57 12.65
N VAL A 195 4.65 -6.08 13.08
CA VAL A 195 4.55 -7.41 13.69
C VAL A 195 4.45 -8.47 12.60
N ASP A 196 5.35 -9.45 12.64
CA ASP A 196 5.42 -10.60 11.72
C ASP A 196 5.22 -10.27 10.22
N PRO A 197 5.99 -9.33 9.65
CA PRO A 197 5.85 -8.99 8.23
C PRO A 197 6.30 -10.15 7.34
N VAL A 198 5.53 -10.43 6.28
CA VAL A 198 5.93 -11.35 5.21
C VAL A 198 6.83 -10.60 4.23
N VAL A 199 7.91 -11.24 3.76
CA VAL A 199 8.87 -10.58 2.85
C VAL A 199 9.09 -11.43 1.60
N ILE A 200 8.96 -10.81 0.43
CA ILE A 200 9.35 -11.36 -0.87
C ILE A 200 10.59 -10.61 -1.35
N HIS A 201 11.69 -11.35 -1.51
CA HIS A 201 12.91 -10.84 -2.10
C HIS A 201 12.90 -11.02 -3.62
N HIS A 202 13.53 -10.10 -4.35
CA HIS A 202 13.70 -10.23 -5.80
C HIS A 202 15.04 -9.67 -6.28
N PRO A 203 15.62 -10.18 -7.38
CA PRO A 203 16.98 -9.80 -7.80
C PRO A 203 17.09 -8.37 -8.37
N LYS A 204 15.97 -7.76 -8.73
CA LYS A 204 15.91 -6.42 -9.37
C LYS A 204 16.09 -5.28 -8.35
N GLY A 205 16.34 -4.08 -8.86
CA GLY A 205 16.43 -2.85 -8.06
C GLY A 205 15.07 -2.32 -7.66
N HIS A 206 14.93 -1.00 -7.52
CA HIS A 206 13.70 -0.34 -7.07
C HIS A 206 12.58 -0.38 -8.13
N THR A 207 11.86 -1.51 -8.21
CA THR A 207 10.83 -1.73 -9.22
C THR A 207 9.78 -2.70 -8.72
N ILE A 208 8.56 -2.60 -9.25
CA ILE A 208 7.57 -3.68 -9.11
C ILE A 208 8.17 -4.95 -9.73
N PRO A 209 8.32 -6.05 -8.98
CA PRO A 209 8.97 -7.25 -9.48
C PRO A 209 8.00 -8.10 -10.30
N ARG A 210 8.59 -8.95 -11.16
CA ARG A 210 7.92 -10.18 -11.59
C ARG A 210 8.18 -11.23 -10.51
N PHE A 211 7.19 -12.09 -10.26
CA PHE A 211 7.36 -13.18 -9.31
C PHE A 211 8.27 -14.27 -9.90
N ASP A 212 9.16 -14.79 -9.07
CA ASP A 212 9.68 -16.15 -9.22
C ASP A 212 8.69 -17.14 -8.58
N ASP A 213 8.93 -18.45 -8.70
CA ASP A 213 8.00 -19.47 -8.21
C ASP A 213 7.73 -19.32 -6.70
N LYS A 214 8.79 -19.08 -5.92
CA LYS A 214 8.70 -18.88 -4.47
C LYS A 214 7.94 -17.61 -4.08
N GLY A 215 8.22 -16.49 -4.74
CA GLY A 215 7.53 -15.23 -4.52
C GLY A 215 6.05 -15.33 -4.90
N LEU A 216 5.73 -16.03 -5.98
CA LEU A 216 4.36 -16.27 -6.40
C LEU A 216 3.60 -17.10 -5.36
N GLU A 217 4.17 -18.23 -4.92
CA GLU A 217 3.60 -19.08 -3.86
C GLU A 217 3.37 -18.28 -2.57
N THR A 218 4.33 -17.45 -2.18
CA THR A 218 4.24 -16.61 -0.98
C THR A 218 3.10 -15.59 -1.10
N MET A 219 2.97 -14.93 -2.27
CA MET A 219 1.91 -13.95 -2.51
C MET A 219 0.53 -14.62 -2.54
N LEU A 220 0.39 -15.77 -3.19
CA LEU A 220 -0.88 -16.52 -3.23
C LEU A 220 -1.29 -16.99 -1.84
N SER A 221 -0.36 -17.54 -1.06
CA SER A 221 -0.61 -17.93 0.34
C SER A 221 -1.04 -16.73 1.20
N PHE A 222 -0.44 -15.56 0.98
CA PHE A 222 -0.83 -14.34 1.68
C PHE A 222 -2.26 -13.89 1.31
N LEU A 223 -2.63 -13.93 0.03
CA LEU A 223 -3.99 -13.61 -0.42
C LEU A 223 -5.04 -14.60 0.10
N GLU A 224 -4.72 -15.90 0.12
CA GLU A 224 -5.59 -16.93 0.67
C GLU A 224 -5.83 -16.73 2.17
N ARG A 225 -4.77 -16.40 2.93
CA ARG A 225 -4.88 -16.03 4.34
C ARG A 225 -5.79 -14.81 4.53
N ILE A 226 -5.64 -13.78 3.71
CA ILE A 226 -6.50 -12.58 3.75
C ILE A 226 -7.96 -12.97 3.50
N GLN A 227 -8.21 -13.74 2.45
CA GLN A 227 -9.57 -14.18 2.09
C GLN A 227 -10.22 -14.94 3.23
N LYS A 228 -9.52 -15.89 3.85
CA LYS A 228 -10.00 -16.62 5.02
C LYS A 228 -10.37 -15.70 6.18
N MET A 229 -9.49 -14.75 6.53
CA MET A 229 -9.74 -13.78 7.60
C MET A 229 -10.94 -12.86 7.30
N LEU A 230 -11.21 -12.58 6.03
CA LEU A 230 -12.36 -11.77 5.63
C LEU A 230 -13.68 -12.58 5.72
N THR A 231 -13.68 -13.85 5.32
CA THR A 231 -14.84 -14.73 5.41
C THR A 231 -15.22 -14.99 6.88
N GLU A 232 -14.26 -15.38 7.73
CA GLU A 232 -14.49 -15.61 9.17
C GLU A 232 -15.09 -14.37 9.86
N LYS A 233 -14.65 -13.17 9.45
CA LYS A 233 -15.20 -11.92 9.99
C LYS A 233 -16.65 -11.69 9.54
N GLN A 234 -16.98 -11.99 8.28
CA GLN A 234 -18.34 -11.83 7.75
C GLN A 234 -19.31 -12.79 8.46
N GLU A 235 -18.92 -14.05 8.65
CA GLU A 235 -19.71 -15.05 9.37
C GLU A 235 -20.01 -14.60 10.81
N ASN A 236 -18.99 -14.13 11.53
CA ASN A 236 -19.14 -13.63 12.90
C ASN A 236 -20.08 -12.41 12.98
N GLU A 237 -20.00 -11.48 12.01
CA GLU A 237 -20.89 -10.32 11.95
C GLU A 237 -22.34 -10.69 11.61
N LEU A 238 -22.58 -11.74 10.80
CA LEU A 238 -23.93 -12.26 10.56
C LEU A 238 -24.51 -12.94 11.80
N HIS A 239 -23.73 -13.82 12.44
CA HIS A 239 -24.18 -14.56 13.63
C HIS A 239 -24.56 -13.62 14.80
N CYS A 240 -23.78 -12.56 15.02
CA CYS A 240 -24.12 -11.55 16.03
C CYS A 240 -25.40 -10.74 15.71
N LYS A 241 -25.74 -10.55 14.43
CA LYS A 241 -26.96 -9.83 14.04
C LYS A 241 -28.22 -10.69 14.21
N GLU A 242 -28.12 -11.98 13.91
CA GLU A 242 -29.22 -12.94 14.11
C GLU A 242 -29.56 -13.10 15.60
N GLY A 243 -28.55 -13.28 16.45
CA GLY A 243 -28.75 -13.36 17.91
C GLY A 243 -29.26 -12.07 18.57
N ALA A 244 -29.13 -10.91 17.91
CA ALA A 244 -29.66 -9.63 18.39
C ALA A 244 -31.10 -9.34 17.91
N LEU A 245 -31.60 -10.05 16.89
CA LEU A 245 -32.99 -9.95 16.44
C LEU A 245 -33.92 -10.90 17.20
N GLU A 246 -33.37 -11.93 17.82
CA GLU A 246 -34.09 -12.94 18.61
C GLU A 246 -34.21 -12.61 20.11
N ALA A 247 -33.63 -11.48 20.55
CA ALA A 247 -33.65 -10.98 21.94
C ALA A 247 -34.52 -9.72 22.08
#